data_AF-A0A453NAA0-F1
#
_entry.id   AF-A0A453NAA0-F1
#
_cell.length_a   1.000
_cell.length_b   1.000
_cell.length_c   1.000
_cell.angle_alpha   90.00
_cell.angle_beta   90.00
_cell.angle_gamma   90.00
#
_symmetry.space_group_name_H-M   'P 1'
#
loop_
_entity.id
_entity.type
_entity.pdbx_description
1 polymer ?
#
loop_
_entity_poly.entity_id
_entity_poly.type
_entity_poly.pdbx_seq_one_letter_code
_entity_poly.pdbx_strand_id
1 'polypeptide(L)'
;QVSDVVPVACRAAADAGIRSVCVTNFSWDFIYAEYVVAAGNHHRSIVWQIAEDYSHCEFLLRLPGYCPMPAFRDVIDVPLVVRRLHKSRSEVRKELGIAEDVKVVIFNFGGQPAGWKLKKEWLPDGWLCLVCGASDTQELPPNYVKLAKDAYTPDLMAASDCMLGKIGYGTVSEALAYKLPFVFVRRDYFNEEPFLRNMLEHYQCGIEMIRRDLLTGHWKPYLLRALTLKPCYDRPINGGEVAAHILQDTAVGKKYISGKLSGARRLRDAIVLGYQLQRAPGRDVGIPEWYSLSEKEIGVRPAVAPASRRINGSAGSSFEDFEILHGDMQGLTDTMAFLTSLSGLVGNDPRIPEKQSRERTAASVLFDLE
;
A
#
# COMPACT_ATOMS: atom_id res chain seq x y z
N GLN A 1 -0.81 21.25 4.61
CA GLN A 1 -0.52 20.16 3.65
C GLN A 1 -1.03 18.84 4.23
N VAL A 2 -1.71 18.03 3.43
CA VAL A 2 -2.11 16.65 3.78
C VAL A 2 -1.32 15.73 2.88
N SER A 3 -0.71 14.70 3.43
CA SER A 3 0.11 13.75 2.69
C SER A 3 -0.22 12.32 3.10
N ASP A 4 -0.13 11.39 2.14
CA ASP A 4 -0.07 9.95 2.40
C ASP A 4 1.31 9.58 2.95
N VAL A 5 1.62 10.19 4.11
CA VAL A 5 2.82 9.95 4.91
C VAL A 5 4.14 10.17 4.15
N VAL A 6 4.17 11.02 3.11
CA VAL A 6 5.43 11.34 2.43
C VAL A 6 6.29 12.15 3.42
N PRO A 7 7.46 11.63 3.87
CA PRO A 7 8.20 12.25 4.97
C PRO A 7 8.65 13.67 4.63
N VAL A 8 9.27 13.85 3.47
CA VAL A 8 9.80 15.13 2.99
C VAL A 8 8.73 16.22 2.89
N ALA A 9 7.45 15.85 2.71
CA ALA A 9 6.35 16.80 2.73
C ALA A 9 6.22 17.50 4.08
N CYS A 10 6.46 16.80 5.19
CA CYS A 10 6.40 17.38 6.53
C CYS A 10 7.50 18.44 6.73
N ARG A 11 8.71 18.14 6.26
CA ARG A 11 9.85 19.08 6.29
C ARG A 11 9.60 20.29 5.39
N ALA A 12 9.17 20.07 4.16
CA ALA A 12 8.88 21.14 3.21
C ALA A 12 7.78 22.10 3.73
N ALA A 13 6.72 21.56 4.35
CA ALA A 13 5.69 22.38 4.99
C ALA A 13 6.27 23.23 6.12
N ALA A 14 7.10 22.65 6.99
CA ALA A 14 7.73 23.40 8.09
C ALA A 14 8.64 24.52 7.59
N ASP A 15 9.47 24.26 6.57
CA ASP A 15 10.34 25.27 5.96
C ASP A 15 9.52 26.39 5.29
N ALA A 16 8.34 26.07 4.76
CA ALA A 16 7.39 27.04 4.21
C ALA A 16 6.51 27.75 5.27
N GLY A 17 6.64 27.41 6.56
CA GLY A 17 5.78 27.93 7.63
C GLY A 17 4.31 27.46 7.54
N ILE A 18 4.06 26.36 6.81
CA ILE A 18 2.75 25.75 6.61
C ILE A 18 2.60 24.56 7.55
N ARG A 19 1.39 24.37 8.07
CA ARG A 19 1.07 23.20 8.90
C ARG A 19 0.95 21.92 8.07
N SER A 20 1.47 20.81 8.58
CA SER A 20 1.37 19.48 7.97
C SER A 20 0.67 18.50 8.91
N VAL A 21 -0.22 17.68 8.35
CA VAL A 21 -0.92 16.61 9.06
C VAL A 21 -0.78 15.32 8.25
N CYS A 22 -0.36 14.24 8.90
CA CYS A 22 -0.31 12.90 8.32
C CYS A 22 -1.53 12.09 8.75
N VAL A 23 -1.98 11.17 7.89
CA VAL A 23 -3.09 10.24 8.18
C VAL A 23 -2.65 8.84 7.80
N THR A 24 -2.45 7.94 8.77
CA THR A 24 -1.90 6.59 8.49
C THR A 24 -1.98 5.61 9.66
N ASN A 25 -1.82 4.32 9.36
CA ASN A 25 -1.55 3.26 10.34
C ASN A 25 -0.05 2.88 10.45
N PHE A 26 0.83 3.34 9.55
CA PHE A 26 2.27 3.03 9.61
C PHE A 26 3.12 4.23 9.21
N SER A 27 4.41 4.19 9.53
CA SER A 27 5.38 5.21 9.13
C SER A 27 6.57 4.58 8.41
N TRP A 28 7.10 5.28 7.39
CA TRP A 28 8.21 4.78 6.59
C TRP A 28 9.51 4.55 7.39
N ASP A 29 9.76 5.28 8.48
CA ASP A 29 10.89 5.00 9.37
C ASP A 29 10.75 3.63 10.04
N PHE A 30 9.53 3.25 10.43
CA PHE A 30 9.23 1.93 10.98
C PHE A 30 9.35 0.83 9.92
N ILE A 31 8.81 1.04 8.72
CA ILE A 31 8.92 0.07 7.62
C ILE A 31 10.39 -0.14 7.25
N TYR A 32 11.16 0.92 7.06
CA TYR A 32 12.55 0.80 6.62
C TYR A 32 13.52 0.36 7.71
N ALA A 33 13.20 0.53 8.99
CA ALA A 33 14.08 0.13 10.10
C ALA A 33 14.50 -1.35 10.01
N GLU A 34 13.58 -2.26 9.70
CA GLU A 34 13.86 -3.70 9.57
C GLU A 34 14.79 -4.01 8.40
N TYR A 35 14.60 -3.32 7.26
CA TYR A 35 15.48 -3.47 6.11
C TYR A 35 16.89 -2.97 6.39
N VAL A 36 17.05 -1.89 7.16
CA VAL A 36 18.39 -1.39 7.53
C VAL A 36 19.10 -2.34 8.49
N VAL A 37 18.37 -3.00 9.40
CA VAL A 37 18.95 -4.06 10.25
C VAL A 37 19.46 -5.22 9.40
N ALA A 38 18.75 -5.56 8.33
CA ALA A 38 19.08 -6.70 7.48
C ALA A 38 20.11 -6.40 6.38
N ALA A 39 20.11 -5.20 5.79
CA ALA A 39 21.01 -4.76 4.71
C ALA A 39 22.31 -4.09 5.19
N GLY A 40 22.44 -3.82 6.49
CA GLY A 40 23.63 -3.23 7.11
C GLY A 40 23.53 -1.71 7.35
N ASN A 41 24.47 -1.19 8.14
CA ASN A 41 24.36 0.13 8.77
C ASN A 41 24.44 1.34 7.83
N HIS A 42 24.77 1.14 6.55
CA HIS A 42 24.98 2.20 5.57
C HIS A 42 23.73 3.03 5.28
N HIS A 43 22.55 2.44 5.48
CA HIS A 43 21.26 3.09 5.23
C HIS A 43 20.62 3.67 6.50
N ARG A 44 21.29 3.66 7.65
CA ARG A 44 20.70 4.21 8.89
C ARG A 44 20.29 5.66 8.74
N SER A 45 21.14 6.48 8.11
CA SER A 45 20.91 7.93 7.95
C SER A 45 19.57 8.25 7.27
N ILE A 46 19.12 7.43 6.31
CA ILE A 46 17.84 7.68 5.64
C ILE A 46 16.65 7.48 6.59
N VAL A 47 16.70 6.47 7.46
CA VAL A 47 15.66 6.21 8.46
C VAL A 47 15.63 7.34 9.49
N TRP A 48 16.80 7.83 9.91
CA TRP A 48 16.89 8.99 10.79
C TRP A 48 16.31 10.26 10.13
N GLN A 49 16.60 10.50 8.85
CA GLN A 49 16.05 11.63 8.11
C GLN A 49 14.52 11.54 8.01
N ILE A 50 13.99 10.37 7.68
CA ILE A 50 12.53 10.14 7.60
C ILE A 50 11.87 10.44 8.96
N ALA A 51 12.45 9.93 10.05
CA ALA A 51 11.93 10.19 11.38
C ALA A 51 12.03 11.68 11.77
N GLU A 52 13.12 12.36 11.41
CA GLU A 52 13.26 13.80 11.61
C GLU A 52 12.19 14.58 10.83
N ASP A 53 11.97 14.23 9.57
CA ASP A 53 10.99 14.87 8.71
C ASP A 53 9.58 14.73 9.29
N TYR A 54 9.18 13.53 9.72
CA TYR A 54 7.89 13.33 10.41
C TYR A 54 7.77 14.11 11.72
N SER A 55 8.87 14.40 12.40
CA SER A 55 8.84 15.16 13.66
C SER A 55 8.42 16.63 13.47
N HIS A 56 8.39 17.11 12.23
CA HIS A 56 7.86 18.42 11.83
C HIS A 56 6.34 18.41 11.57
N CYS A 57 5.71 17.24 11.56
CA CYS A 57 4.26 17.12 11.43
C CYS A 57 3.56 17.75 12.65
N GLU A 58 2.50 18.54 12.42
CA GLU A 58 1.73 19.18 13.50
C GLU A 58 1.10 18.12 14.40
N PHE A 59 0.44 17.13 13.81
CA PHE A 59 0.01 15.90 14.48
C PHE A 59 -0.29 14.81 13.46
N LEU A 60 -0.35 13.56 13.94
CA LEU A 60 -0.77 12.38 13.20
C LEU A 60 -2.23 12.06 13.49
N LEU A 61 -3.05 11.89 12.46
CA LEU A 61 -4.32 11.17 12.55
C LEU A 61 -4.04 9.67 12.39
N ARG A 62 -4.02 8.95 13.51
CA ARG A 62 -3.60 7.54 13.54
C ARG A 62 -4.79 6.62 13.32
N LEU A 63 -4.65 5.77 12.31
CA LEU A 63 -5.67 4.80 11.92
C LEU A 63 -5.56 3.51 12.77
N PRO A 64 -6.65 2.77 13.00
CA PRO A 64 -6.61 1.48 13.72
C PRO A 64 -5.66 0.46 13.08
N GLY A 65 -5.15 -0.49 13.87
CA GLY A 65 -4.17 -1.46 13.39
C GLY A 65 -2.80 -0.83 13.12
N TYR A 66 -2.46 0.19 13.90
CA TYR A 66 -1.24 0.97 13.72
C TYR A 66 0.03 0.26 14.21
N CYS A 67 1.13 0.56 13.54
CA CYS A 67 2.49 0.28 13.99
C CYS A 67 2.95 1.32 15.04
N PRO A 68 3.99 1.04 15.82
CA PRO A 68 4.70 2.07 16.57
C PRO A 68 5.17 3.18 15.62
N MET A 69 4.70 4.41 15.83
CA MET A 69 5.08 5.59 15.03
C MET A 69 5.58 6.73 15.93
N PRO A 70 6.73 6.55 16.59
CA PRO A 70 7.15 7.48 17.65
C PRO A 70 7.85 8.74 17.12
N ALA A 71 8.10 8.83 15.81
CA ALA A 71 8.56 10.05 15.15
C ALA A 71 7.54 11.21 15.25
N PHE A 72 6.25 10.88 15.35
CA PHE A 72 5.19 11.86 15.53
C PHE A 72 5.06 12.26 17.01
N ARG A 73 5.04 13.58 17.26
CA ARG A 73 4.99 14.15 18.62
C ARG A 73 3.58 14.14 19.19
N ASP A 74 2.62 14.44 18.35
CA ASP A 74 1.21 14.54 18.68
C ASP A 74 0.41 13.58 17.81
N VAL A 75 -0.49 12.82 18.44
CA VAL A 75 -1.25 11.75 17.80
C VAL A 75 -2.71 11.85 18.23
N ILE A 76 -3.61 11.77 17.26
CA ILE A 76 -5.06 11.71 17.44
C ILE A 76 -5.53 10.41 16.81
N ASP A 77 -6.02 9.48 17.62
CA ASP A 77 -6.63 8.26 17.12
C ASP A 77 -7.97 8.59 16.48
N VAL A 78 -8.16 8.16 15.24
CA VAL A 78 -9.43 8.30 14.52
C VAL A 78 -10.12 6.94 14.38
N PRO A 79 -11.45 6.90 14.20
CA PRO A 79 -12.15 5.65 13.93
C PRO A 79 -11.71 4.99 12.62
N LEU A 80 -12.23 3.79 12.35
CA LEU A 80 -11.88 3.06 11.15
C LEU A 80 -12.28 3.85 9.90
N VAL A 81 -11.31 4.04 8.99
CA VAL A 81 -11.55 4.67 7.69
C VAL A 81 -11.97 3.59 6.71
N VAL A 82 -13.20 3.70 6.23
CA VAL A 82 -13.84 2.73 5.34
C VAL A 82 -14.53 3.50 4.23
N ARG A 83 -14.45 2.99 3.00
CA ARG A 83 -15.20 3.53 1.87
C ARG A 83 -16.69 3.23 2.06
N ARG A 84 -17.58 4.15 1.66
CA ARG A 84 -19.02 3.97 1.81
C ARG A 84 -19.53 2.95 0.78
N LEU A 85 -20.47 2.10 1.18
CA LEU A 85 -21.22 1.27 0.23
C LEU A 85 -22.12 2.13 -0.67
N HIS A 86 -22.08 1.88 -1.97
CA HIS A 86 -22.97 2.52 -2.95
C HIS A 86 -24.21 1.66 -3.20
N LYS A 87 -24.09 0.33 -3.09
CA LYS A 87 -25.17 -0.63 -3.30
C LYS A 87 -25.28 -1.61 -2.16
N SER A 88 -26.49 -2.09 -1.91
CA SER A 88 -26.74 -3.19 -0.98
C SER A 88 -26.31 -4.53 -1.56
N ARG A 89 -26.10 -5.53 -0.68
CA ARG A 89 -25.79 -6.92 -1.08
C ARG A 89 -26.78 -7.47 -2.12
N SER A 90 -28.08 -7.22 -1.93
CA SER A 90 -29.12 -7.76 -2.81
C SER A 90 -29.08 -7.11 -4.20
N GLU A 91 -28.82 -5.80 -4.28
CA GLU A 91 -28.67 -5.10 -5.55
C GLU A 91 -27.46 -5.63 -6.34
N VAL A 92 -26.30 -5.75 -5.68
CA VAL A 92 -25.08 -6.29 -6.29
C VAL A 92 -25.28 -7.73 -6.77
N ARG A 93 -25.88 -8.58 -5.93
CA ARG A 93 -26.20 -9.98 -6.30
C ARG A 93 -27.12 -10.05 -7.51
N LYS A 94 -28.17 -9.24 -7.55
CA LYS A 94 -29.13 -9.19 -8.65
C LYS A 94 -28.45 -8.77 -9.97
N GLU A 95 -27.61 -7.75 -9.93
CA GLU A 95 -26.84 -7.29 -11.10
C GLU A 95 -25.89 -8.35 -11.64
N LEU A 96 -25.29 -9.14 -10.75
CA LEU A 96 -24.39 -10.24 -11.12
C LEU A 96 -25.13 -11.56 -11.45
N GLY A 97 -26.47 -11.60 -11.32
CA GLY A 97 -27.26 -12.82 -11.52
C GLY A 97 -27.00 -13.92 -10.48
N ILE A 98 -26.56 -13.55 -9.28
CA ILE A 98 -26.21 -14.47 -8.20
C ILE A 98 -27.42 -14.63 -7.27
N ALA A 99 -27.86 -15.87 -7.05
CA ALA A 99 -28.91 -16.17 -6.10
C ALA A 99 -28.47 -15.96 -4.64
N GLU A 100 -29.41 -15.72 -3.73
CA GLU A 100 -29.10 -15.41 -2.31
C GLU A 100 -28.52 -16.61 -1.53
N ASP A 101 -28.86 -17.84 -1.93
CA ASP A 101 -28.40 -19.09 -1.32
C ASP A 101 -27.01 -19.53 -1.79
N VAL A 102 -26.57 -19.06 -2.96
CA VAL A 102 -25.24 -19.34 -3.53
C VAL A 102 -24.17 -18.69 -2.67
N LYS A 103 -23.12 -19.43 -2.28
CA LYS A 103 -22.00 -18.87 -1.51
C LYS A 103 -20.98 -18.20 -2.42
N VAL A 104 -20.54 -17.01 -2.02
CA VAL A 104 -19.63 -16.18 -2.81
C VAL A 104 -18.34 -15.92 -2.04
N VAL A 105 -17.19 -16.20 -2.67
CA VAL A 105 -15.89 -15.71 -2.22
C VAL A 105 -15.41 -14.60 -3.15
N ILE A 106 -14.89 -13.50 -2.60
CA ILE A 106 -14.18 -12.50 -3.40
C ILE A 106 -12.67 -12.75 -3.34
N PHE A 107 -12.05 -12.92 -4.50
CA PHE A 107 -10.62 -13.12 -4.67
C PHE A 107 -9.96 -11.79 -5.05
N ASN A 108 -9.27 -11.18 -4.08
CA ASN A 108 -8.69 -9.83 -4.24
C ASN A 108 -7.23 -9.77 -3.78
N PHE A 109 -6.32 -9.79 -4.77
CA PHE A 109 -4.87 -9.64 -4.59
C PHE A 109 -4.33 -8.29 -5.07
N GLY A 110 -5.21 -7.32 -5.35
CA GLY A 110 -4.88 -5.90 -5.56
C GLY A 110 -4.07 -5.59 -6.81
N GLY A 111 -4.70 -5.70 -7.98
CA GLY A 111 -4.24 -5.12 -9.26
C GLY A 111 -3.05 -5.81 -9.96
N GLN A 112 -2.20 -6.53 -9.22
CA GLN A 112 -1.06 -7.22 -9.83
C GLN A 112 -1.53 -8.43 -10.68
N PRO A 113 -1.18 -8.48 -11.98
CA PRO A 113 -1.47 -9.62 -12.83
C PRO A 113 -0.62 -10.80 -12.37
N ALA A 114 -1.16 -11.66 -11.53
CA ALA A 114 -0.41 -12.77 -10.95
C ALA A 114 -0.57 -14.09 -11.74
N GLY A 115 -1.09 -14.04 -12.98
CA GLY A 115 -1.08 -15.18 -13.90
C GLY A 115 -1.72 -16.45 -13.34
N TRP A 116 -2.72 -16.30 -12.47
CA TRP A 116 -3.30 -17.42 -11.72
C TRP A 116 -3.99 -18.43 -12.65
N LYS A 117 -3.59 -19.70 -12.56
CA LYS A 117 -4.29 -20.83 -13.20
C LYS A 117 -5.33 -21.40 -12.25
N LEU A 118 -6.38 -20.61 -12.02
CA LEU A 118 -7.49 -20.99 -11.13
C LEU A 118 -8.20 -22.23 -11.68
N LYS A 119 -8.59 -23.15 -10.79
CA LYS A 119 -9.29 -24.38 -11.18
C LYS A 119 -10.63 -24.50 -10.46
N LYS A 120 -11.59 -25.15 -11.12
CA LYS A 120 -12.95 -25.32 -10.61
C LYS A 120 -12.96 -26.00 -9.24
N GLU A 121 -12.12 -27.01 -9.07
CA GLU A 121 -12.04 -27.89 -7.89
C GLU A 121 -11.48 -27.21 -6.63
N TRP A 122 -10.96 -25.98 -6.72
CA TRP A 122 -10.42 -25.26 -5.57
C TRP A 122 -11.53 -24.67 -4.68
N LEU A 123 -12.71 -24.42 -5.26
CA LEU A 123 -13.88 -23.94 -4.53
C LEU A 123 -14.77 -25.10 -4.08
N PRO A 124 -15.49 -24.97 -2.94
CA PRO A 124 -16.53 -25.93 -2.59
C PRO A 124 -17.63 -25.98 -3.65
N ASP A 125 -18.35 -27.10 -3.72
CA ASP A 125 -19.38 -27.29 -4.73
C ASP A 125 -20.52 -26.27 -4.56
N GLY A 126 -20.98 -25.68 -5.67
CA GLY A 126 -22.02 -24.66 -5.69
C GLY A 126 -21.56 -23.24 -5.32
N TRP A 127 -20.27 -23.03 -5.04
CA TRP A 127 -19.72 -21.70 -4.76
C TRP A 127 -19.35 -20.95 -6.04
N LEU A 128 -19.43 -19.62 -5.95
CA LEU A 128 -18.89 -18.69 -6.95
C LEU A 128 -17.70 -17.91 -6.37
N CYS A 129 -16.74 -17.59 -7.23
CA CYS A 129 -15.62 -16.72 -6.91
C CYS A 129 -15.64 -15.47 -7.77
N LEU A 130 -15.69 -14.28 -7.15
CA LEU A 130 -15.54 -13.01 -7.84
C LEU A 130 -14.05 -12.67 -7.92
N VAL A 131 -13.50 -12.57 -9.13
CA VAL A 131 -12.06 -12.35 -9.34
C VAL A 131 -11.79 -10.88 -9.67
N CYS A 132 -11.11 -10.18 -8.76
CA CYS A 132 -10.68 -8.80 -8.97
C CYS A 132 -9.40 -8.73 -9.82
N GLY A 133 -9.36 -7.85 -10.82
CA GLY A 133 -8.14 -7.54 -11.58
C GLY A 133 -7.67 -8.65 -12.53
N ALA A 134 -8.56 -9.57 -12.94
CA ALA A 134 -8.23 -10.53 -13.99
C ALA A 134 -8.01 -9.83 -15.34
N SER A 135 -7.04 -10.30 -16.13
CA SER A 135 -6.78 -9.72 -17.46
C SER A 135 -7.91 -10.04 -18.44
N ASP A 136 -8.08 -9.23 -19.49
CA ASP A 136 -9.07 -9.44 -20.57
C ASP A 136 -8.87 -10.72 -21.36
N THR A 137 -7.66 -11.26 -21.31
CA THR A 137 -7.25 -12.49 -21.96
C THR A 137 -7.29 -13.72 -21.05
N GLN A 138 -7.57 -13.55 -19.75
CA GLN A 138 -7.56 -14.66 -18.80
C GLN A 138 -8.86 -15.46 -18.88
N GLU A 139 -8.78 -16.70 -19.35
CA GLU A 139 -9.87 -17.65 -19.24
C GLU A 139 -10.03 -18.12 -17.79
N LEU A 140 -11.25 -18.02 -17.28
CA LEU A 140 -11.62 -18.43 -15.93
C LEU A 140 -12.57 -19.63 -15.97
N PRO A 141 -12.48 -20.56 -15.00
CA PRO A 141 -13.43 -21.67 -14.92
C PRO A 141 -14.88 -21.19 -14.68
N PRO A 142 -15.91 -22.00 -14.98
CA PRO A 142 -17.31 -21.56 -14.94
C PRO A 142 -17.82 -21.03 -13.59
N ASN A 143 -17.20 -21.42 -12.49
CA ASN A 143 -17.53 -20.96 -11.13
C ASN A 143 -16.73 -19.71 -10.69
N TYR A 144 -16.01 -19.08 -11.61
CA TYR A 144 -15.27 -17.85 -11.39
C TYR A 144 -15.83 -16.75 -12.30
N VAL A 145 -16.31 -15.68 -11.67
CA VAL A 145 -16.85 -14.51 -12.34
C VAL A 145 -15.76 -13.45 -12.38
N LYS A 146 -15.36 -13.08 -13.59
CA LYS A 146 -14.47 -11.96 -13.78
C LYS A 146 -15.20 -10.65 -13.48
N LEU A 147 -14.60 -9.83 -12.62
CA LEU A 147 -15.09 -8.48 -12.36
C LEU A 147 -14.50 -7.48 -13.36
N ALA A 148 -15.27 -6.44 -13.68
CA ALA A 148 -14.79 -5.31 -14.47
C ALA A 148 -13.67 -4.56 -13.73
N LYS A 149 -12.75 -3.92 -14.46
CA LYS A 149 -11.60 -3.22 -13.87
C LYS A 149 -12.02 -2.05 -12.98
N ASP A 150 -13.12 -1.40 -13.33
CA ASP A 150 -13.75 -0.28 -12.61
C ASP A 150 -14.80 -0.73 -11.57
N ALA A 151 -14.94 -2.04 -11.35
CA ALA A 151 -15.92 -2.55 -10.40
C ALA A 151 -15.61 -2.06 -8.97
N TYR A 152 -16.63 -1.49 -8.33
CA TYR A 152 -16.49 -0.95 -7.00
C TYR A 152 -16.35 -2.06 -5.96
N THR A 153 -15.10 -2.36 -5.59
CA THR A 153 -14.75 -3.49 -4.71
C THR A 153 -15.48 -3.51 -3.36
N PRO A 154 -15.72 -2.38 -2.67
CA PRO A 154 -16.43 -2.40 -1.38
C PRO A 154 -17.83 -3.02 -1.45
N ASP A 155 -18.60 -2.71 -2.50
CA ASP A 155 -19.94 -3.27 -2.72
C ASP A 155 -19.87 -4.80 -2.95
N LEU A 156 -18.88 -5.25 -3.72
CA LEU A 156 -18.63 -6.66 -4.01
C LEU A 156 -18.19 -7.43 -2.77
N MET A 157 -17.37 -6.81 -1.92
CA MET A 157 -16.98 -7.36 -0.62
C MET A 157 -18.20 -7.54 0.29
N ALA A 158 -19.02 -6.51 0.46
CA ALA A 158 -20.25 -6.60 1.25
C ALA A 158 -21.28 -7.60 0.67
N ALA A 159 -21.23 -7.81 -0.65
CA ALA A 159 -22.04 -8.82 -1.32
C ALA A 159 -21.48 -10.25 -1.22
N SER A 160 -20.28 -10.45 -0.67
CA SER A 160 -19.64 -11.77 -0.57
C SER A 160 -19.90 -12.44 0.78
N ASP A 161 -19.71 -13.76 0.87
CA ASP A 161 -19.81 -14.53 2.11
C ASP A 161 -18.45 -14.66 2.82
N CYS A 162 -17.35 -14.58 2.07
CA CYS A 162 -16.01 -14.44 2.60
C CYS A 162 -15.09 -13.80 1.56
N MET A 163 -13.90 -13.40 2.00
CA MET A 163 -12.83 -12.87 1.17
C MET A 163 -11.60 -13.77 1.20
N LEU A 164 -10.93 -13.91 0.06
CA LEU A 164 -9.60 -14.48 -0.08
C LEU A 164 -8.65 -13.43 -0.67
N GLY A 165 -7.57 -13.10 0.03
CA GLY A 165 -6.68 -12.02 -0.43
C GLY A 165 -5.44 -11.76 0.42
N LYS A 166 -4.82 -10.60 0.16
CA LYS A 166 -3.65 -10.10 0.91
C LYS A 166 -4.05 -9.12 2.00
N ILE A 167 -3.34 -9.14 3.13
CA ILE A 167 -3.52 -8.15 4.17
C ILE A 167 -2.99 -6.80 3.67
N GLY A 168 -3.86 -5.79 3.72
CA GLY A 168 -3.55 -4.38 3.54
C GLY A 168 -4.61 -3.56 4.24
N TYR A 169 -4.29 -2.33 4.67
CA TYR A 169 -5.16 -1.55 5.54
C TYR A 169 -6.58 -1.39 4.98
N GLY A 170 -6.72 -0.97 3.71
CA GLY A 170 -8.03 -0.77 3.09
C GLY A 170 -8.88 -2.05 3.01
N THR A 171 -8.26 -3.17 2.67
CA THR A 171 -8.94 -4.48 2.64
C THR A 171 -9.39 -4.92 4.04
N VAL A 172 -8.51 -4.75 5.03
CA VAL A 172 -8.79 -5.13 6.41
C VAL A 172 -9.88 -4.23 7.01
N SER A 173 -9.83 -2.92 6.77
CA SER A 173 -10.83 -2.00 7.28
C SER A 173 -12.22 -2.31 6.69
N GLU A 174 -12.30 -2.62 5.41
CA GLU A 174 -13.54 -3.04 4.75
C GLU A 174 -14.04 -4.39 5.24
N ALA A 175 -13.17 -5.39 5.38
CA ALA A 175 -13.55 -6.70 5.91
C ALA A 175 -14.13 -6.59 7.33
N LEU A 176 -13.52 -5.79 8.19
CA LEU A 176 -14.01 -5.54 9.55
C LEU A 176 -15.35 -4.79 9.55
N ALA A 177 -15.46 -3.72 8.77
CA ALA A 177 -16.66 -2.90 8.70
C ALA A 177 -17.88 -3.66 8.19
N TYR A 178 -17.67 -4.52 7.18
CA TYR A 178 -18.73 -5.35 6.59
C TYR A 178 -18.90 -6.69 7.29
N LYS A 179 -18.13 -6.95 8.35
CA LYS A 179 -18.13 -8.22 9.08
C LYS A 179 -17.94 -9.42 8.14
N LEU A 180 -17.07 -9.25 7.15
CA LEU A 180 -16.78 -10.23 6.12
C LEU A 180 -15.60 -11.12 6.57
N PRO A 181 -15.82 -12.42 6.79
CA PRO A 181 -14.73 -13.36 7.07
C PRO A 181 -13.61 -13.27 6.04
N PHE A 182 -12.38 -13.09 6.49
CA PHE A 182 -11.22 -12.83 5.66
C PHE A 182 -10.20 -13.97 5.79
N VAL A 183 -10.10 -14.77 4.74
CA VAL A 183 -9.03 -15.74 4.54
C VAL A 183 -7.86 -15.02 3.88
N PHE A 184 -6.72 -14.96 4.55
CA PHE A 184 -5.55 -14.23 4.06
C PHE A 184 -4.33 -15.12 3.97
N VAL A 185 -3.37 -14.71 3.13
CA VAL A 185 -2.06 -15.36 3.04
C VAL A 185 -1.00 -14.41 3.56
N ARG A 186 -0.14 -14.91 4.44
CA ARG A 186 0.97 -14.13 5.01
C ARG A 186 1.93 -13.65 3.93
N ARG A 187 2.38 -12.41 4.04
CA ARG A 187 3.51 -11.89 3.26
C ARG A 187 4.66 -11.58 4.20
N ASP A 188 5.79 -12.21 3.95
CA ASP A 188 7.02 -11.86 4.64
C ASP A 188 7.47 -10.45 4.18
N TYR A 189 8.14 -9.71 5.06
CA TYR A 189 8.66 -8.36 4.81
C TYR A 189 7.59 -7.25 4.63
N PHE A 190 6.41 -7.42 5.22
CA PHE A 190 5.42 -6.34 5.37
C PHE A 190 5.26 -6.04 6.86
N ASN A 191 6.02 -5.08 7.39
CA ASN A 191 6.17 -4.87 8.85
C ASN A 191 4.87 -4.40 9.51
N GLU A 192 3.95 -3.83 8.75
CA GLU A 192 2.61 -3.43 9.18
C GLU A 192 1.64 -4.61 9.24
N GLU A 193 1.89 -5.68 8.49
CA GLU A 193 1.00 -6.84 8.39
C GLU A 193 0.68 -7.47 9.76
N PRO A 194 1.65 -7.68 10.70
CA PRO A 194 1.35 -8.24 12.01
C PRO A 194 0.32 -7.43 12.82
N PHE A 195 0.30 -6.10 12.70
CA PHE A 195 -0.62 -5.23 13.41
C PHE A 195 -2.04 -5.35 12.84
N LEU A 196 -2.15 -5.40 11.52
CA LEU A 196 -3.41 -5.62 10.82
C LEU A 196 -3.95 -7.04 11.04
N ARG A 197 -3.08 -8.04 11.05
CA ARG A 197 -3.41 -9.43 11.40
C ARG A 197 -3.98 -9.51 12.81
N ASN A 198 -3.28 -8.93 13.79
CA ASN A 198 -3.75 -8.91 15.17
C ASN A 198 -5.13 -8.26 15.28
N MET A 199 -5.41 -7.23 14.48
CA MET A 199 -6.74 -6.63 14.42
C MET A 199 -7.79 -7.61 13.86
N LEU A 200 -7.50 -8.33 12.76
CA LEU A 200 -8.40 -9.36 12.23
C LEU A 200 -8.66 -10.49 13.24
N GLU A 201 -7.65 -10.94 13.96
CA GLU A 201 -7.76 -11.99 14.98
C GLU A 201 -8.58 -11.52 16.19
N HIS A 202 -8.29 -10.31 16.68
CA HIS A 202 -9.00 -9.71 17.81
C HIS A 202 -10.51 -9.60 17.56
N TYR A 203 -10.90 -9.22 16.34
CA TYR A 203 -12.31 -9.10 15.94
C TYR A 203 -12.89 -10.37 15.31
N GLN A 204 -12.24 -11.53 15.48
CA GLN A 204 -12.69 -12.84 14.98
C GLN A 204 -13.04 -12.85 13.48
N CYS A 205 -12.26 -12.11 12.69
CA CYS A 205 -12.53 -11.85 11.28
C CYS A 205 -11.51 -12.52 10.35
N GLY A 206 -10.39 -13.04 10.88
CA GLY A 206 -9.28 -13.57 10.09
C GLY A 206 -9.07 -15.07 10.18
N ILE A 207 -8.74 -15.71 9.06
CA ILE A 207 -8.12 -17.04 8.98
C ILE A 207 -6.86 -16.96 8.13
N GLU A 208 -5.73 -17.37 8.69
CA GLU A 208 -4.50 -17.53 7.92
C GLU A 208 -4.55 -18.82 7.08
N MET A 209 -4.33 -18.67 5.78
CA MET A 209 -4.03 -19.75 4.84
C MET A 209 -2.54 -19.74 4.53
N ILE A 210 -1.90 -20.90 4.65
CA ILE A 210 -0.49 -21.04 4.27
C ILE A 210 -0.34 -20.94 2.74
N ARG A 211 0.77 -20.33 2.29
CA ARG A 211 1.05 -20.10 0.87
C ARG A 211 0.97 -21.37 0.01
N ARG A 212 1.45 -22.49 0.53
CA ARG A 212 1.39 -23.79 -0.17
C ARG A 212 -0.05 -24.13 -0.56
N ASP A 213 -0.99 -24.00 0.37
CA ASP A 213 -2.38 -24.37 0.17
C ASP A 213 -3.09 -23.39 -0.78
N LEU A 214 -2.70 -22.12 -0.79
CA LEU A 214 -3.13 -21.16 -1.81
C LEU A 214 -2.72 -21.65 -3.22
N LEU A 215 -1.44 -22.01 -3.39
CA LEU A 215 -0.87 -22.36 -4.70
C LEU A 215 -1.34 -23.73 -5.21
N THR A 216 -1.58 -24.70 -4.32
CA THR A 216 -2.08 -26.03 -4.69
C THR A 216 -3.61 -26.10 -4.77
N GLY A 217 -4.32 -25.03 -4.38
CA GLY A 217 -5.77 -24.97 -4.46
C GLY A 217 -6.51 -25.65 -3.32
N HIS A 218 -5.85 -25.88 -2.18
CA HIS A 218 -6.45 -26.51 -1.01
C HIS A 218 -7.29 -25.51 -0.19
N TRP A 219 -8.16 -24.74 -0.86
CA TRP A 219 -8.87 -23.61 -0.25
C TRP A 219 -10.10 -24.03 0.53
N LYS A 220 -10.78 -25.11 0.11
CA LYS A 220 -12.05 -25.59 0.69
C LYS A 220 -12.09 -25.59 2.23
N PRO A 221 -11.09 -26.16 2.95
CA PRO A 221 -11.15 -26.19 4.41
C PRO A 221 -11.15 -24.79 5.05
N TYR A 222 -10.39 -23.85 4.47
CA TYR A 222 -10.30 -22.48 4.95
C TYR A 222 -11.60 -21.70 4.67
N LEU A 223 -12.18 -21.86 3.49
CA LEU A 223 -13.43 -21.20 3.10
C LEU A 223 -14.62 -21.69 3.95
N LEU A 224 -14.72 -23.01 4.18
CA LEU A 224 -15.75 -23.57 5.05
C LEU A 224 -15.58 -23.12 6.50
N ARG A 225 -14.33 -23.04 6.99
CA ARG A 225 -14.04 -22.48 8.32
C ARG A 225 -14.36 -20.98 8.40
N ALA A 226 -14.17 -20.21 7.32
CA ALA A 226 -14.50 -18.80 7.30
C ALA A 226 -15.98 -18.54 7.57
N LEU A 227 -16.87 -19.41 7.08
CA LEU A 227 -18.31 -19.31 7.34
C LEU A 227 -18.71 -19.59 8.79
N THR A 228 -17.84 -20.17 9.62
CA THR A 228 -18.11 -20.40 11.04
C THR A 228 -17.65 -19.25 11.93
N LEU A 229 -16.89 -18.29 11.37
CA LEU A 229 -16.48 -17.10 12.09
C LEU A 229 -17.68 -16.21 12.43
N LYS A 230 -17.53 -15.44 13.50
CA LYS A 230 -18.51 -14.43 13.92
C LYS A 230 -17.79 -13.09 14.06
N PRO A 231 -17.46 -12.40 12.94
CA PRO A 231 -16.76 -11.13 13.01
C PRO A 231 -17.50 -10.13 13.90
N CYS A 232 -16.79 -9.56 14.87
CA CYS A 232 -17.40 -8.82 15.98
C CYS A 232 -16.96 -7.36 16.06
N TYR A 233 -16.55 -6.75 14.93
CA TYR A 233 -16.22 -5.33 14.91
C TYR A 233 -17.45 -4.48 15.27
N ASP A 234 -17.31 -3.67 16.33
CA ASP A 234 -18.38 -2.89 16.95
C ASP A 234 -18.02 -1.40 17.16
N ARG A 235 -16.84 -0.99 16.68
CA ARG A 235 -16.36 0.39 16.79
C ARG A 235 -16.87 1.26 15.63
N PRO A 236 -16.80 2.60 15.75
CA PRO A 236 -17.25 3.49 14.67
C PRO A 236 -16.42 3.32 13.38
N ILE A 237 -17.11 3.42 12.24
CA ILE A 237 -16.55 3.27 10.88
C ILE A 237 -16.56 4.59 10.09
N ASN A 238 -16.87 5.71 10.75
CA ASN A 238 -16.92 7.04 10.16
C ASN A 238 -15.57 7.76 10.23
N GLY A 239 -14.46 7.02 10.23
CA GLY A 239 -13.11 7.57 10.38
C GLY A 239 -12.76 8.61 9.31
N GLY A 240 -13.25 8.42 8.07
CA GLY A 240 -13.04 9.38 6.98
C GLY A 240 -13.70 10.73 7.25
N GLU A 241 -14.92 10.74 7.78
CA GLU A 241 -15.64 11.96 8.15
C GLU A 241 -14.97 12.66 9.34
N VAL A 242 -14.57 11.89 10.37
CA VAL A 242 -13.86 12.42 11.54
C VAL A 242 -12.53 13.03 11.14
N ALA A 243 -11.74 12.33 10.31
CA ALA A 243 -10.47 12.84 9.80
C ALA A 243 -10.67 14.11 8.97
N ALA A 244 -11.66 14.13 8.06
CA ALA A 244 -11.97 15.30 7.25
C ALA A 244 -12.34 16.52 8.10
N HIS A 245 -13.16 16.34 9.15
CA HIS A 245 -13.51 17.43 10.06
C HIS A 245 -12.29 17.97 10.83
N ILE A 246 -11.43 17.08 11.35
CA ILE A 246 -10.21 17.52 12.06
C ILE A 246 -9.27 18.28 11.11
N LEU A 247 -9.10 17.79 9.88
CA LEU A 247 -8.29 18.46 8.86
C LEU A 247 -8.86 19.83 8.49
N GLN A 248 -10.18 19.95 8.31
CA GLN A 248 -10.86 21.21 8.04
C GLN A 248 -10.69 22.20 9.19
N ASP A 249 -10.91 21.76 10.43
CA ASP A 249 -10.74 22.58 11.63
C ASP A 249 -9.31 23.11 11.76
N THR A 250 -8.33 22.26 11.46
CA THR A 250 -6.91 22.62 11.49
C THR A 250 -6.57 23.63 10.39
N ALA A 251 -7.12 23.46 9.19
CA ALA A 251 -6.93 24.38 8.08
C ALA A 251 -7.50 25.79 8.36
N VAL A 252 -8.62 25.90 9.07
CA VAL A 252 -9.18 27.19 9.50
C VAL A 252 -8.53 27.74 10.77
N GLY A 253 -7.50 27.07 11.29
CA GLY A 253 -6.68 27.55 12.40
C GLY A 253 -7.19 27.20 13.79
N LYS A 254 -8.24 26.38 13.93
CA LYS A 254 -8.63 25.85 15.24
C LYS A 254 -7.52 24.93 15.75
N LYS A 255 -7.14 25.11 17.01
CA LYS A 255 -6.13 24.26 17.66
C LYS A 255 -6.81 23.03 18.24
N TYR A 256 -6.46 21.86 17.74
CA TYR A 256 -6.70 20.61 18.44
C TYR A 256 -5.61 20.43 19.50
N ILE A 257 -5.88 20.84 20.74
CA ILE A 257 -5.00 20.54 21.87
C ILE A 257 -5.39 19.16 22.36
N SER A 258 -4.61 18.14 21.98
CA SER A 258 -4.68 16.86 22.69
C SER A 258 -4.31 17.11 24.15
N GLY A 259 -5.25 16.90 25.07
CA GLY A 259 -5.00 16.96 26.52
C GLY A 259 -4.03 15.87 27.02
N LYS A 260 -3.52 15.02 26.12
CA LYS A 260 -2.51 13.99 26.38
C LYS A 260 -1.46 14.05 25.29
N LEU A 261 -0.38 14.79 25.55
CA LEU A 261 0.87 14.68 24.79
C LEU A 261 1.31 13.21 24.81
N SER A 262 1.19 12.51 23.69
CA SER A 262 1.52 11.08 23.56
C SER A 262 2.44 10.91 22.36
N GLY A 263 3.72 11.24 22.57
CA GLY A 263 4.80 11.04 21.60
C GLY A 263 6.16 11.15 22.28
N ALA A 264 7.18 10.54 21.66
CA ALA A 264 8.54 10.61 22.16
C ALA A 264 9.05 12.06 22.04
N ARG A 265 9.38 12.71 23.17
CA ARG A 265 9.91 14.10 23.16
C ARG A 265 11.32 14.21 22.59
N ARG A 266 12.02 13.09 22.42
CA ARG A 266 13.34 13.00 21.79
C ARG A 266 13.28 11.89 20.74
N LEU A 267 13.75 12.19 19.53
CA LEU A 267 13.86 11.22 18.42
C LEU A 267 14.61 9.93 18.82
N ARG A 268 15.57 10.04 19.76
CA ARG A 268 16.29 8.90 20.33
C ARG A 268 15.39 7.92 21.10
N ASP A 269 14.35 8.42 21.78
CA ASP A 269 13.42 7.61 22.58
C ASP A 269 12.39 6.91 21.67
N ALA A 270 12.21 7.44 20.46
CA ALA A 270 11.37 6.86 19.42
C ALA A 270 11.97 5.55 18.86
N ILE A 271 13.30 5.49 18.76
CA ILE A 271 14.01 4.39 18.09
C ILE A 271 14.30 3.21 19.03
N VAL A 272 14.31 3.42 20.36
CA VAL A 272 14.62 2.36 21.34
C VAL A 272 13.65 1.18 21.25
N LEU A 273 12.39 1.38 20.86
CA LEU A 273 11.42 0.28 20.75
C LEU A 273 11.59 -0.58 19.48
N GLY A 274 11.85 0.04 18.32
CA GLY A 274 12.06 -0.70 17.06
C GLY A 274 13.34 -1.51 17.05
N TYR A 275 14.41 -0.97 17.66
CA TYR A 275 15.72 -1.63 17.76
C TYR A 275 15.76 -2.80 18.76
N GLN A 276 14.91 -2.80 19.78
CA GLN A 276 14.89 -3.86 20.80
C GLN A 276 14.05 -5.08 20.40
N LEU A 277 13.15 -4.96 19.42
CA LEU A 277 12.28 -6.05 18.99
C LEU A 277 12.95 -7.09 18.07
N GLN A 278 14.17 -6.85 17.55
CA GLN A 278 14.82 -7.78 16.61
C GLN A 278 16.29 -8.09 16.95
N ARG A 279 16.54 -8.57 18.17
CA ARG A 279 17.66 -9.51 18.40
C ARG A 279 17.26 -10.97 18.12
N ALA A 280 16.46 -11.20 17.08
CA ALA A 280 16.28 -12.54 16.53
C ALA A 280 17.42 -12.77 15.50
N PRO A 281 18.30 -13.76 15.70
CA PRO A 281 19.45 -13.94 14.83
C PRO A 281 19.03 -14.43 13.44
N GLY A 282 19.56 -13.77 12.41
CA GLY A 282 19.79 -14.30 11.06
C GLY A 282 18.56 -14.74 10.26
N ARG A 283 18.11 -13.88 9.34
CA ARG A 283 17.48 -14.35 8.10
C ARG A 283 18.20 -13.67 6.93
N ASP A 284 18.85 -14.47 6.11
CA ASP A 284 19.41 -14.03 4.84
C ASP A 284 18.29 -13.41 3.99
N VAL A 285 18.50 -12.15 3.59
CA VAL A 285 17.56 -11.38 2.79
C VAL A 285 17.69 -11.83 1.34
N GLY A 286 16.90 -12.84 0.96
CA GLY A 286 16.56 -13.04 -0.44
C GLY A 286 15.40 -12.12 -0.79
N ILE A 287 15.60 -11.17 -1.72
CA ILE A 287 14.48 -10.47 -2.37
C ILE A 287 13.57 -11.57 -2.95
N PRO A 288 12.28 -11.63 -2.55
CA PRO A 288 11.40 -12.67 -3.03
C PRO A 288 11.32 -12.66 -4.56
N GLU A 289 11.36 -13.84 -5.18
CA GLU A 289 11.42 -14.02 -6.64
C GLU A 289 10.29 -13.31 -7.42
N TRP A 290 9.15 -13.02 -6.77
CA TRP A 290 8.05 -12.27 -7.35
C TRP A 290 8.32 -10.77 -7.52
N TYR A 291 9.32 -10.21 -6.84
CA TYR A 291 9.82 -8.86 -7.09
C TYR A 291 10.70 -8.82 -8.35
N SER A 292 11.46 -9.90 -8.60
CA SER A 292 12.36 -10.07 -9.75
C SER A 292 11.64 -10.38 -11.08
N LEU A 293 10.37 -10.74 -11.05
CA LEU A 293 9.58 -10.96 -12.27
C LEU A 293 9.40 -9.69 -13.10
N SER A 294 9.60 -8.50 -12.50
CA SER A 294 9.58 -7.21 -13.21
C SER A 294 10.77 -7.00 -14.16
N GLU A 295 11.91 -7.67 -13.94
CA GLU A 295 13.09 -7.54 -14.81
C GLU A 295 12.98 -8.35 -16.10
N LYS A 296 12.11 -9.38 -16.14
CA LYS A 296 12.05 -10.30 -17.29
C LYS A 296 11.17 -9.83 -18.45
N GLU A 297 10.50 -8.69 -18.32
CA GLU A 297 9.66 -8.11 -19.40
C GLU A 297 10.31 -6.93 -20.14
N ILE A 298 11.52 -6.51 -19.78
CA ILE A 298 12.32 -5.60 -20.61
C ILE A 298 13.24 -6.44 -21.50
N GLY A 299 12.85 -6.54 -22.78
CA GLY A 299 13.44 -7.43 -23.77
C GLY A 299 14.97 -7.39 -23.89
N VAL A 300 15.55 -8.58 -23.80
CA VAL A 300 16.68 -9.13 -24.57
C VAL A 300 17.52 -8.12 -25.39
N ARG A 301 18.74 -7.86 -24.93
CA ARG A 301 19.93 -7.78 -25.80
C ARG A 301 21.08 -8.59 -25.20
N PRO A 302 21.86 -9.35 -25.99
CA PRO A 302 22.81 -10.32 -25.46
C PRO A 302 24.03 -9.62 -24.84
N ALA A 303 24.53 -10.21 -23.76
CA ALA A 303 25.81 -9.89 -23.16
C ALA A 303 26.95 -10.03 -24.18
N VAL A 304 27.79 -8.99 -24.30
CA VAL A 304 29.10 -9.07 -24.96
C VAL A 304 30.18 -9.04 -23.88
N ALA A 305 31.04 -10.07 -23.90
CA ALA A 305 32.18 -10.25 -23.01
C ALA A 305 33.23 -9.12 -23.14
N PRO A 306 34.12 -8.93 -22.14
CA PRO A 306 34.94 -7.73 -22.03
C PRO A 306 36.10 -7.77 -23.03
N ALA A 307 36.04 -6.93 -24.07
CA ALA A 307 37.16 -6.68 -24.96
C ALA A 307 37.84 -5.36 -24.57
N SER A 308 39.05 -5.49 -24.02
CA SER A 308 40.01 -4.40 -23.86
C SER A 308 40.25 -3.67 -25.18
N ARG A 309 39.84 -2.40 -25.27
CA ARG A 309 40.37 -1.45 -26.25
C ARG A 309 40.27 -0.02 -25.72
N ARG A 310 41.44 0.58 -25.48
CA ARG A 310 41.61 2.03 -25.33
C ARG A 310 41.01 2.72 -26.55
N ILE A 311 40.10 3.66 -26.33
CA ILE A 311 39.78 4.71 -27.29
C ILE A 311 39.76 6.02 -26.52
N ASN A 312 40.79 6.83 -26.78
CA ASN A 312 40.78 8.27 -26.53
C ASN A 312 39.67 8.89 -27.37
N GLY A 313 38.82 9.70 -26.76
CA GLY A 313 37.81 10.48 -27.47
C GLY A 313 36.92 11.23 -26.47
N SER A 314 37.12 12.54 -26.39
CA SER A 314 36.24 13.47 -25.69
C SER A 314 34.80 13.35 -26.17
N ALA A 315 33.86 13.17 -25.25
CA ALA A 315 32.45 13.47 -25.48
C ALA A 315 31.91 14.16 -24.23
N GLY A 316 32.02 15.48 -24.23
CA GLY A 316 31.10 16.29 -23.46
C GLY A 316 29.72 16.20 -24.11
N SER A 317 28.70 15.94 -23.30
CA SER A 317 27.33 16.38 -23.57
C SER A 317 26.78 16.91 -22.27
N SER A 318 26.51 18.21 -22.29
CA SER A 318 26.15 19.11 -21.23
C SER A 318 24.80 18.77 -20.58
N PHE A 319 24.74 18.91 -19.25
CA PHE A 319 23.54 19.17 -18.49
C PHE A 319 23.18 20.64 -18.76
N GLU A 320 22.12 20.94 -19.52
CA GLU A 320 21.73 22.34 -19.79
C GLU A 320 20.50 22.82 -19.00
N ASP A 321 19.68 21.92 -18.42
CA ASP A 321 18.39 22.34 -17.84
C ASP A 321 18.26 22.22 -16.32
N PHE A 322 19.23 21.60 -15.62
CA PHE A 322 19.18 21.44 -14.16
C PHE A 322 20.53 21.66 -13.51
N GLU A 323 20.57 22.53 -12.49
CA GLU A 323 21.74 22.75 -11.64
C GLU A 323 21.58 21.98 -10.32
N ILE A 324 22.55 21.12 -9.99
CA ILE A 324 22.58 20.39 -8.71
C ILE A 324 23.20 21.31 -7.67
N LEU A 325 22.37 21.90 -6.81
CA LEU A 325 22.83 22.84 -5.78
C LEU A 325 23.57 22.14 -4.61
N HIS A 326 23.25 20.88 -4.32
CA HIS A 326 23.88 20.07 -3.27
C HIS A 326 23.95 18.58 -3.65
N GLY A 327 25.12 17.95 -3.48
CA GLY A 327 25.34 16.52 -3.73
C GLY A 327 25.99 16.18 -5.08
N ASP A 328 26.08 14.88 -5.38
CA ASP A 328 26.58 14.29 -6.63
C ASP A 328 25.64 13.11 -7.00
N MET A 329 25.52 12.85 -8.30
CA MET A 329 24.74 11.76 -8.92
C MET A 329 25.33 10.36 -8.67
N GLN A 330 26.55 10.25 -8.13
CA GLN A 330 27.21 8.99 -7.74
C GLN A 330 27.26 7.91 -8.84
N GLY A 331 27.10 8.28 -10.11
CA GLY A 331 27.09 7.36 -11.25
C GLY A 331 25.79 6.54 -11.41
N LEU A 332 24.71 6.90 -10.72
CA LEU A 332 23.42 6.21 -10.78
C LEU A 332 22.65 6.58 -12.07
N THR A 333 22.59 5.65 -13.02
CA THR A 333 22.04 5.85 -14.37
C THR A 333 20.52 5.99 -14.41
N ASP A 334 19.82 5.48 -13.40
CA ASP A 334 18.38 5.63 -13.18
C ASP A 334 18.00 7.06 -12.78
N THR A 335 18.80 7.69 -11.92
CA THR A 335 18.64 9.09 -11.51
C THR A 335 18.87 10.01 -12.71
N MET A 336 19.84 9.68 -13.57
CA MET A 336 20.07 10.37 -14.85
C MET A 336 18.88 10.25 -15.79
N ALA A 337 18.29 9.05 -15.93
CA ALA A 337 17.13 8.83 -16.78
C ALA A 337 15.90 9.61 -16.28
N PHE A 338 15.70 9.66 -14.97
CA PHE A 338 14.62 10.42 -14.34
C PHE A 338 14.74 11.92 -14.56
N LEU A 339 15.91 12.53 -14.30
CA LEU A 339 16.13 13.97 -14.51
C LEU A 339 16.06 14.36 -16.00
N THR A 340 16.52 13.48 -16.90
CA THR A 340 16.37 13.68 -18.35
C THR A 340 14.91 13.58 -18.80
N SER A 341 14.09 12.76 -18.14
CA SER A 341 12.64 12.73 -18.40
C SER A 341 11.94 14.03 -17.94
N LEU A 342 12.46 14.66 -16.88
CA LEU A 342 11.97 15.93 -16.36
C LEU A 342 12.33 17.12 -17.26
N SER A 343 13.49 17.13 -17.91
CA SER A 343 13.86 18.22 -18.84
C SER A 343 12.97 18.27 -20.09
N GLY A 344 12.44 17.12 -20.52
CA GLY A 344 11.43 17.04 -21.58
C GLY A 344 10.07 17.66 -21.25
N LEU A 345 9.85 18.10 -20.00
CA LEU A 345 8.61 18.76 -19.57
C LEU A 345 8.64 20.29 -19.75
N VAL A 346 9.82 20.91 -19.93
CA VAL A 346 9.95 22.36 -20.02
C VAL A 346 9.80 22.82 -21.46
N GLY A 347 8.58 23.25 -21.76
CA GLY A 347 8.20 23.83 -23.04
C GLY A 347 6.70 23.74 -23.20
N ASN A 348 5.97 24.82 -22.87
CA ASN A 348 4.79 25.29 -23.60
C ASN A 348 4.17 26.55 -22.97
N ASP A 349 3.81 27.49 -23.84
CA ASP A 349 3.10 28.75 -23.59
C ASP A 349 1.74 28.52 -22.87
N PRO A 350 1.40 29.31 -21.82
CA PRO A 350 0.17 29.14 -21.03
C PRO A 350 -1.17 29.33 -21.77
N ARG A 351 -1.19 29.58 -23.09
CA ARG A 351 -2.37 30.04 -23.84
C ARG A 351 -3.07 29.01 -24.73
N ILE A 352 -2.67 27.74 -24.68
CA ILE A 352 -3.29 26.68 -25.51
C ILE A 352 -4.14 25.73 -24.62
N PRO A 353 -5.47 25.58 -24.86
CA PRO A 353 -6.37 24.84 -23.96
C PRO A 353 -6.27 23.30 -24.04
N GLU A 354 -5.51 22.76 -24.98
CA GLU A 354 -5.35 21.32 -25.18
C GLU A 354 -4.18 20.78 -24.34
N LYS A 355 -4.34 20.64 -23.01
CA LYS A 355 -3.41 19.78 -22.23
C LYS A 355 -3.88 19.41 -20.82
N GLN A 356 -5.10 18.89 -20.70
CA GLN A 356 -5.48 18.08 -19.53
C GLN A 356 -4.86 16.66 -19.53
N SER A 357 -4.12 16.27 -20.58
CA SER A 357 -3.54 14.92 -20.67
C SER A 357 -2.22 14.73 -19.91
N ARG A 358 -1.50 15.81 -19.57
CA ARG A 358 -0.12 15.72 -19.02
C ARG A 358 -0.04 15.38 -17.53
N GLU A 359 -0.92 15.94 -16.71
CA GLU A 359 -1.03 15.55 -15.29
C GLU A 359 -1.52 14.11 -15.17
N ARG A 360 -2.39 13.67 -16.09
CA ARG A 360 -2.79 12.25 -16.19
C ARG A 360 -1.64 11.33 -16.56
N THR A 361 -0.73 11.72 -17.45
CA THR A 361 0.43 10.88 -17.80
C THR A 361 1.48 10.81 -16.68
N ALA A 362 1.70 11.89 -15.93
CA ALA A 362 2.59 11.84 -14.77
C ALA A 362 1.94 11.09 -13.58
N ALA A 363 0.62 11.24 -13.40
CA ALA A 363 -0.15 10.48 -12.42
C ALA A 363 -0.33 9.01 -12.81
N SER A 364 -0.41 8.66 -14.10
CA SER A 364 -0.62 7.28 -14.57
C SER A 364 0.56 6.36 -14.27
N VAL A 365 1.75 6.92 -14.08
CA VAL A 365 2.95 6.18 -13.65
C VAL A 365 2.98 5.97 -12.13
N LEU A 366 2.20 6.76 -11.37
CA LEU A 366 2.12 6.70 -9.89
C LEU A 366 0.80 6.07 -9.38
N PHE A 367 -0.25 6.11 -10.18
CA PHE A 367 -1.58 5.55 -9.94
C PHE A 367 -2.12 5.07 -11.29
N ASP A 368 -2.26 3.76 -11.50
CA ASP A 368 -2.88 3.19 -12.71
C ASP A 368 -4.34 3.68 -12.86
N LEU A 369 -4.54 4.82 -13.51
CA LEU A 369 -5.81 5.41 -13.88
C LEU A 369 -5.70 5.95 -15.30
N GLU A 370 -6.37 5.28 -16.26
CA GLU A 370 -6.78 5.90 -17.53
C GLU A 370 -8.07 6.70 -17.37
#